data_AF-A0A9W4UHB6-F1
#
_entry.id   AF-A0A9W4UHB6-F1
#
_cell.length_a   1.000
_cell.length_b   1.000
_cell.length_c   1.000
_cell.angle_alpha   90.00
_cell.angle_beta   90.00
_cell.angle_gamma   90.00
#
_symmetry.space_group_name_H-M   'P 1'
#
loop_
_entity.id
_entity.type
_entity.pdbx_description
1 polymer ?
#
loop_
_entity_poly.entity_id
_entity_poly.type
_entity_poly.pdbx_seq_one_letter_code
_entity_poly.pdbx_strand_id
1 'polypeptide(L)'
;MAAENKNAHEIALAKQLKHIPWCEEYEKMISGMLYDSFQLSLSAARFKARTFAHRYNQYFPEPSTNPTFETLQADRFTMLEGILGRVGPGCLIEPPFYVVSKSKGLLVEQRIV
;
A
#
# COMPACT_ATOMS: atom_id res chain seq x y z
N MET A 1 -24.67 8.09 -1.83
CA MET A 1 -25.25 6.83 -2.31
C MET A 1 -24.11 5.98 -2.85
N ALA A 2 -24.12 4.67 -2.64
CA ALA A 2 -23.14 3.78 -3.27
C ALA A 2 -23.40 3.71 -4.78
N ALA A 3 -22.36 3.50 -5.58
CA ALA A 3 -22.51 3.27 -7.00
C ALA A 3 -23.20 1.93 -7.27
N GLU A 4 -24.01 1.86 -8.32
CA GLU A 4 -24.70 0.63 -8.72
C GLU A 4 -23.89 -0.19 -9.75
N ASN A 5 -22.93 0.45 -10.42
CA ASN A 5 -22.16 -0.15 -11.50
C ASN A 5 -20.65 0.00 -11.27
N LYS A 6 -19.88 -0.95 -11.81
CA LYS A 6 -18.42 -0.92 -11.77
C LYS A 6 -17.89 0.27 -12.57
N ASN A 7 -16.84 0.91 -12.07
CA ASN A 7 -16.16 2.00 -12.74
C ASN A 7 -14.95 1.45 -13.52
N ALA A 8 -15.11 1.34 -14.84
CA ALA A 8 -14.06 0.81 -15.73
C ALA A 8 -12.76 1.63 -15.69
N HIS A 9 -12.85 2.95 -15.47
CA HIS A 9 -11.67 3.83 -15.38
C HIS A 9 -10.85 3.52 -14.12
N GLU A 10 -11.50 3.39 -12.96
CA GLU A 10 -10.82 3.05 -11.70
C GLU A 10 -10.20 1.65 -11.75
N ILE A 11 -10.89 0.69 -12.37
CA ILE A 11 -10.37 -0.66 -12.59
C ILE A 11 -9.13 -0.63 -13.51
N ALA A 12 -9.17 0.16 -14.59
CA ALA A 12 -8.04 0.30 -15.49
C ALA A 12 -6.81 0.92 -14.80
N LEU A 13 -7.02 1.94 -13.95
CA LEU A 13 -5.95 2.51 -13.12
C LEU A 13 -5.40 1.48 -12.12
N ALA A 14 -6.28 0.73 -11.45
CA ALA A 14 -5.86 -0.30 -10.49
C ALA A 14 -5.04 -1.43 -11.15
N LYS A 15 -5.30 -1.76 -12.43
CA LYS A 15 -4.50 -2.73 -13.21
C LYS A 15 -3.05 -2.30 -13.42
N GLN A 16 -2.75 -1.01 -13.33
CA GLN A 16 -1.37 -0.50 -13.41
C GLN A 16 -0.62 -0.60 -12.07
N LEU A 17 -1.33 -0.91 -10.98
CA LEU A 17 -0.75 -0.99 -9.64
C LEU A 17 -0.30 -2.42 -9.33
N LYS A 18 0.79 -2.52 -8.56
CA LYS A 18 1.31 -3.80 -8.09
C LYS A 18 0.57 -4.29 -6.84
N HIS A 19 0.67 -5.59 -6.60
CA HIS A 19 0.21 -6.27 -5.39
C HIS A 19 -1.31 -6.21 -5.12
N ILE A 20 -2.15 -5.89 -6.10
CA ILE A 20 -3.60 -5.75 -5.88
C ILE A 20 -4.29 -7.11 -5.59
N PRO A 21 -5.17 -7.21 -4.58
CA PRO A 21 -5.95 -8.42 -4.32
C PRO A 21 -7.16 -8.46 -5.27
N TRP A 22 -6.92 -8.89 -6.51
CA TRP A 22 -7.97 -8.97 -7.52
C TRP A 22 -9.08 -9.95 -7.12
N CYS A 23 -10.27 -9.41 -6.89
CA CYS A 23 -11.51 -10.14 -6.70
C CYS A 23 -12.69 -9.22 -7.04
N GLU A 24 -13.88 -9.80 -7.15
CA GLU A 24 -15.09 -9.03 -7.45
C GLU A 24 -15.38 -7.95 -6.40
N GLU A 25 -15.20 -8.28 -5.12
CA GLU A 25 -15.41 -7.33 -4.02
C GLU A 25 -14.38 -6.20 -4.01
N TYR A 26 -13.16 -6.46 -4.48
CA TYR A 26 -12.16 -5.41 -4.69
C TYR A 26 -12.58 -4.45 -5.80
N GLU A 27 -13.08 -4.97 -6.93
CA GLU A 27 -13.58 -4.14 -8.04
C GLU A 27 -14.77 -3.27 -7.59
N LYS A 28 -15.70 -3.84 -6.82
CA LYS A 28 -16.81 -3.12 -6.20
C LYS A 28 -16.29 -2.01 -5.26
N MET A 29 -15.33 -2.34 -4.40
CA MET A 29 -14.70 -1.40 -3.47
C MET A 29 -14.08 -0.19 -4.19
N ILE A 30 -13.24 -0.41 -5.22
CA ILE A 30 -12.61 0.71 -5.95
C ILE A 30 -13.59 1.50 -6.81
N SER A 31 -14.69 0.87 -7.22
CA SER A 31 -15.79 1.49 -7.96
C SER A 31 -16.75 2.29 -7.09
N GLY A 32 -16.59 2.26 -5.76
CA GLY A 32 -17.51 2.93 -4.82
C GLY A 32 -18.86 2.24 -4.68
N MET A 33 -18.95 0.96 -5.05
CA MET A 33 -20.12 0.11 -4.84
C MET A 33 -20.11 -0.47 -3.42
N LEU A 34 -21.27 -0.92 -2.94
CA LEU A 34 -21.30 -1.78 -1.76
C LEU A 34 -20.54 -3.07 -2.05
N TYR A 35 -19.74 -3.51 -1.09
CA TYR A 35 -18.91 -4.70 -1.20
C TYR A 35 -18.86 -5.43 0.15
N ASP A 36 -18.65 -6.74 0.10
CA ASP A 36 -18.36 -7.55 1.27
C ASP A 36 -16.91 -7.31 1.71
N SER A 37 -16.77 -6.53 2.77
CA SER A 37 -15.45 -6.27 3.33
C SER A 37 -14.79 -7.53 3.89
N PHE A 38 -15.53 -8.53 4.37
CA PHE A 38 -14.99 -9.73 5.02
C PHE A 38 -14.52 -10.81 4.05
N GLN A 39 -14.76 -10.62 2.75
CA GLN A 39 -14.28 -11.51 1.70
C GLN A 39 -12.80 -11.88 1.93
N LEU A 40 -12.49 -13.18 1.81
CA LEU A 40 -11.23 -13.78 2.25
C LEU A 40 -9.98 -13.09 1.69
N SER A 41 -9.97 -12.74 0.40
CA SER A 41 -8.84 -12.07 -0.26
C SER A 41 -8.61 -10.65 0.26
N LEU A 42 -9.70 -9.91 0.55
CA LEU A 42 -9.61 -8.57 1.14
C LEU A 42 -9.14 -8.66 2.59
N SER A 43 -9.65 -9.61 3.36
CA SER A 43 -9.21 -9.89 4.74
C SER A 43 -7.73 -10.26 4.80
N ALA A 44 -7.27 -11.16 3.93
CA ALA A 44 -5.86 -11.54 3.83
C ALA A 44 -4.98 -10.35 3.41
N ALA A 45 -5.44 -9.51 2.48
CA ALA A 45 -4.72 -8.31 2.08
C ALA A 45 -4.59 -7.30 3.24
N ARG A 46 -5.66 -7.09 4.03
CA ARG A 46 -5.62 -6.25 5.23
C ARG A 46 -4.66 -6.81 6.28
N PHE A 47 -4.66 -8.12 6.51
CA PHE A 47 -3.73 -8.76 7.42
C PHE A 47 -2.28 -8.53 6.98
N LYS A 48 -1.96 -8.80 5.70
CA LYS A 48 -0.63 -8.53 5.12
C LYS A 48 -0.21 -7.06 5.29
N ALA A 49 -1.13 -6.12 5.07
CA ALA A 49 -0.88 -4.69 5.21
C ALA A 49 -0.56 -4.30 6.67
N ARG A 50 -1.31 -4.84 7.64
CA ARG A 50 -1.06 -4.60 9.08
C ARG A 50 0.26 -5.20 9.55
N THR A 51 0.56 -6.43 9.13
CA THR A 51 1.85 -7.09 9.43
C THR A 51 3.01 -6.34 8.78
N PHE A 52 2.82 -5.76 7.59
CA PHE A 52 3.80 -4.86 6.99
C PHE A 52 3.99 -3.59 7.84
N ALA A 53 2.91 -2.89 8.15
CA ALA A 53 2.97 -1.62 8.90
C ALA A 53 3.68 -1.79 10.24
N HIS A 54 3.38 -2.88 10.96
CA HIS A 54 4.06 -3.21 12.21
C HIS A 54 5.58 -3.36 12.03
N ARG A 55 6.01 -4.16 11.04
CA ARG A 55 7.44 -4.36 10.74
C ARG A 55 8.10 -3.06 10.30
N TYR A 56 7.48 -2.31 9.40
CA TYR A 56 8.01 -1.04 8.89
C TYR A 56 8.25 -0.03 10.01
N ASN A 57 7.29 0.10 10.92
CA ASN A 57 7.36 1.08 12.00
C ASN A 57 8.43 0.78 13.04
N GLN A 58 8.88 -0.48 13.12
CA GLN A 58 9.89 -0.93 14.07
C GLN A 58 11.22 -1.28 13.39
N TYR A 59 11.32 -1.12 12.08
CA TYR A 59 12.49 -1.54 11.33
C TYR A 59 13.68 -0.61 11.56
N PHE A 60 14.80 -1.22 11.96
CA PHE A 60 16.13 -0.65 11.98
C PHE A 60 17.12 -1.73 11.49
N PRO A 61 18.15 -1.36 10.69
CA PRO A 61 19.19 -2.28 10.28
C PRO A 61 20.01 -2.79 11.46
N GLU A 62 20.65 -3.94 11.27
CA GLU A 62 21.53 -4.54 12.28
C GLU A 62 22.70 -3.59 12.63
N PRO A 63 23.01 -3.34 13.92
CA PRO A 63 24.09 -2.44 14.31
C PRO A 63 25.46 -2.81 13.72
N SER A 64 25.69 -4.10 13.46
CA SER A 64 26.94 -4.60 12.88
C SER A 64 27.19 -4.15 11.43
N THR A 65 26.18 -3.63 10.73
CA THR A 65 26.33 -3.07 9.37
C THR A 65 26.74 -1.59 9.36
N ASN A 66 26.94 -0.98 10.53
CA ASN A 66 27.22 0.45 10.70
C ASN A 66 26.20 1.34 9.97
N PRO A 67 24.90 1.22 10.31
CA PRO A 67 23.84 1.87 9.55
C PRO A 67 23.90 3.39 9.63
N THR A 68 23.56 4.04 8.51
CA THR A 68 23.34 5.48 8.42
C THR A 68 21.86 5.77 8.17
N PHE A 69 21.47 7.04 8.24
CA PHE A 69 20.12 7.44 7.85
C PHE A 69 19.84 7.12 6.37
N GLU A 70 20.84 7.22 5.51
CA GLU A 70 20.74 6.92 4.08
C GLU A 70 20.48 5.43 3.82
N THR A 71 21.20 4.54 4.52
CA THR A 71 20.96 3.09 4.40
C THR A 71 19.59 2.71 4.95
N LEU A 72 19.19 3.30 6.08
CA LEU A 72 17.84 3.11 6.64
C LEU A 72 16.74 3.56 5.66
N GLN A 73 16.93 4.72 5.02
CA GLN A 73 16.01 5.24 4.02
C GLN A 73 15.92 4.32 2.81
N ALA A 74 17.05 3.82 2.30
CA ALA A 74 17.09 2.89 1.18
C ALA A 74 16.36 1.58 1.50
N ASP A 75 16.60 1.00 2.68
CA ASP A 75 15.93 -0.23 3.12
C ASP A 75 14.41 -0.02 3.26
N ARG A 76 14.00 1.09 3.89
CA ARG A 76 12.59 1.45 4.03
C ARG A 76 11.93 1.70 2.67
N PHE A 77 12.64 2.30 1.72
CA PHE A 77 12.16 2.47 0.35
C PHE A 77 11.87 1.10 -0.29
N THR A 78 12.82 0.15 -0.21
CA THR A 78 12.62 -1.22 -0.71
C THR A 78 11.45 -1.94 0.00
N MET A 79 11.28 -1.72 1.31
CA MET A 79 10.11 -2.24 2.03
C MET A 79 8.80 -1.71 1.46
N LEU A 80 8.71 -0.39 1.19
CA LEU A 80 7.52 0.24 0.62
C LEU A 80 7.18 -0.31 -0.77
N GLU A 81 8.18 -0.56 -1.63
CA GLU A 81 7.97 -1.19 -2.94
C GLU A 81 7.37 -2.61 -2.86
N GLY A 82 7.63 -3.31 -1.75
CA GLY A 82 7.08 -4.64 -1.47
C GLY A 82 5.59 -4.65 -1.09
N ILE A 83 4.98 -3.49 -0.81
CA ILE A 83 3.58 -3.42 -0.36
C ILE A 83 2.72 -2.42 -1.13
N LEU A 84 3.25 -1.27 -1.54
CA LEU A 84 2.50 -0.21 -2.20
C LEU A 84 2.32 -0.52 -3.69
N GLY A 85 1.21 -0.05 -4.27
CA GLY A 85 0.90 -0.29 -5.68
C GLY A 85 1.87 0.39 -6.64
N ARG A 86 2.47 1.51 -6.21
CA ARG A 86 3.53 2.25 -6.89
C ARG A 86 4.24 3.11 -5.85
N VAL A 87 5.55 3.25 -5.97
CA VAL A 87 6.37 4.15 -5.15
C VAL A 87 7.19 5.03 -6.09
N GLY A 88 7.16 6.34 -5.89
CA GLY A 88 7.97 7.29 -6.67
C GLY A 88 9.42 7.32 -6.16
N PRO A 89 10.41 7.63 -7.02
CA PRO A 89 11.80 7.71 -6.59
C PRO A 89 11.97 8.73 -5.45
N GLY A 90 12.79 8.40 -4.46
CA GLY A 90 13.03 9.27 -3.30
C GLY A 90 11.89 9.32 -2.28
N CYS A 91 10.83 8.52 -2.43
CA CYS A 91 9.73 8.47 -1.48
C CYS A 91 10.22 8.08 -0.08
N LEU A 92 9.97 8.95 0.89
CA LEU A 92 10.19 8.71 2.31
C LEU A 92 8.85 8.80 3.05
N ILE A 93 8.56 7.78 3.88
CA ILE A 93 7.41 7.79 4.78
C ILE A 93 7.96 7.55 6.18
N GLU A 94 7.91 8.56 7.04
CA GLU A 94 8.37 8.38 8.42
C GLU A 94 7.37 7.53 9.23
N PRO A 95 7.86 6.62 10.08
CA PRO A 95 7.03 5.96 11.08
C PRO A 95 6.38 6.97 12.05
N PRO A 96 5.16 6.72 12.55
CA PRO A 96 4.35 5.52 12.30
C PRO A 96 3.52 5.62 11.01
N PHE A 97 3.65 4.60 10.16
CA PHE A 97 2.86 4.38 8.97
C PHE A 97 1.69 3.43 9.27
N TYR A 98 0.48 3.80 8.86
CA TYR A 98 -0.72 2.97 8.97
C TYR A 98 -1.33 2.74 7.60
N VAL A 99 -1.62 1.47 7.29
CA VAL A 99 -2.29 1.08 6.04
C VAL A 99 -3.33 0.00 6.34
N VAL A 100 -4.57 0.26 5.93
CA VAL A 100 -5.71 -0.66 6.17
C VAL A 100 -5.70 -1.77 5.13
N SER A 101 -5.62 -1.41 3.86
CA SER A 101 -5.54 -2.26 2.66
C SER A 101 -5.03 -1.36 1.53
N LYS A 102 -4.71 -1.91 0.35
CA LYS A 102 -4.20 -1.19 -0.85
C LYS A 102 -5.23 -0.24 -1.48
N SER A 103 -6.07 0.41 -0.68
CA SER A 103 -7.13 1.30 -1.13
C SER A 103 -6.53 2.54 -1.76
N LYS A 104 -6.79 2.69 -3.06
CA LYS A 104 -6.64 3.90 -3.88
C LYS A 104 -5.38 4.71 -3.62
N GLY A 105 -4.36 4.44 -4.45
CA GLY A 105 -3.34 5.41 -4.85
C GLY A 105 -2.88 6.35 -3.74
N LEU A 106 -2.13 5.82 -2.76
CA LEU A 106 -1.20 6.67 -2.03
C LEU A 106 -0.04 6.99 -3.01
N LEU A 107 -0.28 7.89 -3.95
CA LEU A 107 0.79 8.61 -4.63
C LEU A 107 1.41 9.52 -3.58
N VAL A 108 2.36 8.98 -2.82
CA VAL A 108 3.26 9.81 -2.02
C VAL A 108 4.27 10.41 -3.00
N GLU A 109 3.84 11.43 -3.74
CA GLU A 109 4.77 12.39 -4.31
C GLU A 109 5.19 13.31 -3.14
N GLN A 110 6.35 13.05 -2.55
CA GLN A 110 7.01 14.10 -1.78
C GLN A 110 7.43 15.18 -2.78
N ARG A 111 6.63 16.25 -2.89
CA ARG A 111 7.17 17.53 -3.34
C ARG A 111 8.12 18.01 -2.24
N ILE A 112 9.40 17.76 -2.47
CA ILE A 112 10.48 18.47 -1.79
C ILE A 112 10.27 19.95 -2.10
N VAL A 113 10.07 20.74 -1.05
CA VAL A 113 10.13 22.21 -1.10
C VAL A 113 11.59 22.61 -1.27
#